data_AF-A0A8K0WAK2-F1
#
_entry.id   AF-A0A8K0WAK2-F1
#
_cell.length_a   1.000
_cell.length_b   1.000
_cell.length_c   1.000
_cell.angle_alpha   90.00
_cell.angle_beta   90.00
_cell.angle_gamma   90.00
#
_symmetry.space_group_name_H-M   'P 1'
#
loop_
_entity.id
_entity.type
_entity.pdbx_description
1 polymer ?
#
loop_
_entity_poly.entity_id
_entity_poly.type
_entity_poly.pdbx_seq_one_letter_code
_entity_poly.pdbx_strand_id
1 'polypeptide(L)'
;MFIVLACGCFIAYFALGYATNVVAQTLSHKFRKISPQSILRQDLQFFDQAENSIGALTSQIDSNPQAILELMGYNIGLVLVGLFNVASCSVLAIVYNWRLGLVIICGGLPPLVAAGYLKIRLDAKLDRETASCFHRLRGY
;
A
#
# COMPACT_ATOMS: atom_id res chain seq x y z
N MET A 1 -34.86 -2.13 8.05
CA MET A 1 -33.59 -2.82 8.41
C MET A 1 -32.43 -2.49 7.46
N PHE A 2 -32.57 -2.69 6.14
CA PHE A 2 -31.48 -2.40 5.18
C PHE A 2 -31.00 -0.93 5.16
N ILE A 3 -31.90 0.04 5.36
CA ILE A 3 -31.52 1.47 5.43
C ILE A 3 -30.62 1.76 6.63
N VAL A 4 -30.90 1.15 7.79
CA VAL A 4 -30.08 1.32 9.00
C VAL A 4 -28.69 0.71 8.80
N LEU A 5 -28.62 -0.49 8.19
CA LEU A 5 -27.36 -1.12 7.80
C LEU A 5 -26.57 -0.26 6.80
N ALA A 6 -27.22 0.27 5.77
CA ALA A 6 -26.59 1.13 4.78
C ALA A 6 -26.01 2.41 5.42
N CYS A 7 -26.76 3.03 6.33
CA CYS A 7 -26.31 4.21 7.06
C CYS A 7 -25.11 3.89 7.96
N GLY A 8 -25.15 2.76 8.67
CA GLY A 8 -24.03 2.30 9.50
C GLY A 8 -22.76 2.02 8.68
N CYS A 9 -22.88 1.31 7.55
CA CYS A 9 -21.76 1.07 6.64
C CYS A 9 -21.20 2.37 6.09
N PHE A 10 -22.05 3.30 5.67
CA PHE A 10 -21.62 4.60 5.15
C PHE A 10 -20.79 5.36 6.18
N ILE A 11 -21.26 5.46 7.43
CA ILE A 11 -20.54 6.13 8.51
C ILE A 11 -19.21 5.42 8.80
N ALA A 12 -19.19 4.08 8.83
CA ALA A 12 -17.97 3.32 9.10
C ALA A 12 -16.90 3.50 8.01
N TYR A 13 -17.29 3.38 6.73
CA TYR A 13 -16.36 3.60 5.61
C TYR A 13 -15.92 5.06 5.52
N PHE A 14 -16.81 6.01 5.82
CA PHE A 14 -16.47 7.42 5.86
C PHE A 14 -15.46 7.73 6.97
N ALA A 15 -15.68 7.21 8.18
CA ALA A 15 -14.76 7.38 9.30
C ALA A 15 -13.39 6.73 9.02
N LEU A 16 -13.38 5.53 8.43
CA LEU A 16 -12.13 4.86 8.06
C LEU A 16 -11.38 5.63 6.97
N GLY A 17 -12.09 6.09 5.93
CA GLY A 17 -11.51 6.91 4.87
C GLY A 17 -10.94 8.21 5.42
N TYR A 18 -11.67 8.87 6.31
CA TYR A 18 -11.24 10.10 6.97
C TYR A 18 -10.00 9.88 7.84
N ALA A 19 -9.99 8.86 8.71
CA ALA A 19 -8.86 8.54 9.56
C ALA A 19 -7.60 8.24 8.74
N THR A 20 -7.73 7.43 7.67
CA THR A 20 -6.61 7.09 6.80
C THR A 20 -6.09 8.32 6.05
N ASN A 21 -6.99 9.21 5.61
CA ASN A 21 -6.59 10.47 4.98
C ASN A 21 -5.82 11.37 5.95
N VAL A 22 -6.29 11.54 7.18
CA VAL A 22 -5.60 12.34 8.22
C VAL A 22 -4.21 11.78 8.53
N VAL A 23 -4.08 10.45 8.66
CA VAL A 23 -2.79 9.80 8.88
C VAL A 23 -1.86 10.05 7.70
N ALA A 24 -2.35 9.91 6.46
CA ALA A 24 -1.56 10.16 5.26
C ALA A 24 -1.05 11.61 5.21
N GLN A 25 -1.93 12.60 5.42
CA GLN A 25 -1.57 14.01 5.43
C GLN A 25 -0.52 14.33 6.50
N THR A 26 -0.68 13.77 7.70
CA THR A 26 0.28 13.96 8.81
C THR A 26 1.65 13.38 8.48
N LEU A 27 1.68 12.18 7.90
CA LEU A 27 2.92 11.55 7.44
C LEU A 27 3.59 12.37 6.35
N SER A 28 2.84 12.82 5.33
CA SER A 28 3.36 13.68 4.26
C SER A 28 4.12 14.88 4.81
N HIS A 29 3.47 15.59 5.73
CA HIS A 29 4.02 16.80 6.31
C HIS A 29 5.25 16.52 7.17
N LYS A 30 5.28 15.38 7.87
CA LYS A 30 6.44 14.94 8.65
C LYS A 30 7.62 14.58 7.74
N PHE A 31 7.40 13.84 6.66
CA PHE A 31 8.46 13.51 5.70
C PHE A 31 8.99 14.75 5.00
N ARG A 32 8.14 15.68 4.58
CA ARG A 32 8.55 16.93 3.92
C ARG A 32 9.42 17.83 4.81
N LYS A 33 9.31 17.71 6.14
CA LYS A 33 10.18 18.38 7.11
C LYS A 33 11.49 17.64 7.36
N ILE A 34 11.45 16.32 7.48
CA ILE A 34 12.62 15.50 7.82
C ILE A 34 13.59 15.38 6.63
N SER A 35 13.08 15.19 5.41
CA SER A 35 13.92 14.99 4.22
C SER A 35 14.98 16.08 3.99
N PRO A 36 14.65 17.39 3.97
CA PRO A 36 15.66 18.42 3.79
C PRO A 36 16.61 18.53 5.00
N GLN A 37 16.12 18.31 6.21
CA GLN A 37 16.93 18.38 7.43
C GLN A 37 18.00 17.26 7.48
N SER A 38 17.65 16.06 7.02
CA SER A 38 18.59 14.94 6.95
C SER A 38 19.68 15.17 5.90
N ILE A 39 19.33 15.76 4.75
CA ILE A 39 20.29 16.03 3.66
C ILE A 39 21.27 17.14 4.04
N LEU A 40 20.81 18.16 4.76
CA LEU A 40 21.68 19.22 5.30
C LEU A 40 22.71 18.72 6.33
N ARG A 41 22.54 17.52 6.88
CA ARG A 41 23.45 16.91 7.85
C ARG A 41 24.47 15.96 7.23
N GLN A 42 24.46 15.80 5.91
CA GLN A 42 25.28 14.81 5.21
C GLN A 42 26.66 15.35 4.86
N ASP A 43 27.70 14.51 4.94
CA ASP A 43 29.10 14.91 4.70
C ASP A 43 29.37 15.37 3.26
N LEU A 44 30.37 16.24 3.08
CA LEU A 44 30.72 16.81 1.76
C LEU A 44 31.03 15.75 0.70
N GLN A 45 31.61 14.61 1.11
CA GLN A 45 31.93 13.48 0.22
C GLN A 45 30.67 12.82 -0.38
N PHE A 46 29.51 12.96 0.26
CA PHE A 46 28.23 12.48 -0.27
C PHE A 46 27.78 13.30 -1.50
N PHE A 47 28.02 14.62 -1.49
CA PHE A 47 27.66 15.53 -2.58
C PHE A 47 28.62 15.45 -3.78
N ASP A 48 29.77 14.80 -3.60
CA ASP A 48 30.80 14.63 -4.65
C ASP A 48 30.52 13.42 -5.57
N GLN A 49 29.59 12.54 -5.18
CA GLN A 49 29.14 11.44 -6.03
C GLN A 49 28.25 11.94 -7.17
N ALA A 50 28.53 11.50 -8.41
CA ALA A 50 27.76 11.89 -9.60
C ALA A 50 26.26 11.54 -9.51
N GLU A 51 25.90 10.51 -8.73
CA GLU A 51 24.52 10.12 -8.44
C GLU A 51 23.81 11.11 -7.50
N ASN A 52 24.55 11.86 -6.68
CA ASN A 52 24.05 12.80 -5.69
C ASN A 52 24.18 14.27 -6.11
N SER A 53 24.12 14.54 -7.42
CA SER A 53 24.02 15.91 -7.91
C SER A 53 22.83 16.64 -7.29
N ILE A 54 22.98 17.92 -6.97
CA ILE A 54 21.98 18.75 -6.31
C ILE A 54 20.62 18.69 -7.03
N GLY A 55 20.62 18.61 -8.36
CA GLY A 55 19.40 18.46 -9.16
C GLY A 55 18.71 17.10 -8.98
N ALA A 56 19.49 16.02 -8.91
CA ALA A 56 18.97 14.67 -8.65
C ALA A 56 18.42 14.54 -7.22
N LEU A 57 19.14 15.07 -6.22
CA LEU A 57 18.67 15.12 -4.83
C LEU A 57 17.37 15.91 -4.69
N THR A 58 17.29 17.08 -5.32
CA THR A 58 16.07 17.91 -5.26
C THR A 58 14.87 17.17 -5.83
N SER A 59 15.05 16.48 -6.96
CA SER A 59 14.02 15.62 -7.55
C SER A 59 13.64 14.44 -6.64
N GLN A 60 14.62 13.78 -6.01
CA GLN A 60 14.37 12.70 -5.05
C GLN A 60 13.67 13.18 -3.76
N ILE A 61 13.98 14.39 -3.29
CA ILE A 61 13.34 14.96 -2.09
C ILE A 61 11.86 15.25 -2.34
N ASP A 62 11.49 15.66 -3.55
CA ASP A 62 10.08 15.95 -3.88
C ASP A 62 9.29 14.67 -4.24
N SER A 63 9.92 13.75 -4.98
CA SER A 63 9.26 12.51 -5.45
C SER A 63 9.09 11.45 -4.36
N ASN A 64 10.08 11.22 -3.48
CA ASN A 64 10.00 10.14 -2.47
C ASN A 64 8.84 10.34 -1.47
N PRO A 65 8.59 11.55 -0.91
CA PRO A 65 7.46 11.77 -0.01
C PRO A 65 6.10 11.61 -0.72
N GLN A 66 6.00 11.98 -1.99
CA GLN A 66 4.78 11.80 -2.79
C GLN A 66 4.48 10.31 -3.00
N ALA A 67 5.48 9.52 -3.41
CA ALA A 67 5.32 8.08 -3.57
C ALA A 67 4.90 7.38 -2.26
N ILE A 68 5.52 7.75 -1.13
CA ILE A 68 5.13 7.22 0.19
C ILE A 68 3.70 7.63 0.57
N LEU A 69 3.28 8.84 0.20
CA LEU A 69 1.92 9.32 0.46
C LEU A 69 0.86 8.51 -0.30
N GLU A 70 1.11 8.25 -1.58
CA GLU A 70 0.21 7.47 -2.44
C GLU A 70 0.08 6.02 -1.94
N LEU A 71 1.19 5.45 -1.46
CA LEU A 71 1.21 4.14 -0.82
C LEU A 71 0.53 4.15 0.56
N MET A 72 0.80 5.13 1.40
CA MET A 72 0.28 5.17 2.78
C MET A 72 -1.19 5.57 2.88
N GLY A 73 -1.68 6.41 1.97
CA GLY A 73 -3.06 6.90 2.02
C GLY A 73 -4.07 5.85 1.61
N TYR A 74 -4.16 5.57 0.32
CA TYR A 74 -5.24 4.73 -0.19
C TYR A 74 -4.97 3.23 0.02
N ASN A 75 -3.74 2.79 -0.22
CA ASN A 75 -3.42 1.37 -0.24
C ASN A 75 -3.43 0.75 1.16
N ILE A 76 -2.96 1.45 2.20
CA ILE A 76 -3.02 0.93 3.58
C ILE A 76 -4.46 0.73 4.03
N GLY A 77 -5.33 1.70 3.77
CA GLY A 77 -6.75 1.59 4.09
C GLY A 77 -7.39 0.38 3.40
N LEU A 78 -7.10 0.19 2.11
CA LEU A 78 -7.61 -0.94 1.33
C LEU A 78 -7.12 -2.30 1.86
N VAL A 79 -5.84 -2.41 2.19
CA VAL A 79 -5.25 -3.62 2.78
C VAL A 79 -5.89 -3.94 4.13
N LEU A 80 -6.10 -2.92 4.97
CA LEU A 80 -6.74 -3.08 6.27
C LEU A 80 -8.17 -3.60 6.13
N VAL A 81 -8.98 -3.02 5.23
CA VAL A 81 -10.34 -3.48 4.92
C VAL A 81 -10.32 -4.92 4.41
N GLY A 82 -9.38 -5.25 3.52
CA GLY A 82 -9.20 -6.61 3.01
C GLY A 82 -8.93 -7.61 4.14
N LEU A 83 -8.02 -7.28 5.06
CA LEU A 83 -7.71 -8.11 6.23
C LEU A 83 -8.94 -8.28 7.13
N PHE A 84 -9.67 -7.21 7.44
CA PHE A 84 -10.90 -7.28 8.22
C PHE A 84 -11.98 -8.13 7.53
N ASN A 85 -12.12 -8.01 6.21
CA ASN A 85 -13.06 -8.81 5.44
C ASN A 85 -12.72 -10.30 5.54
N VAL A 86 -11.48 -10.68 5.25
CA VAL A 86 -11.02 -12.08 5.35
C VAL A 86 -11.19 -12.61 6.77
N ALA A 87 -10.83 -11.83 7.79
CA ALA A 87 -11.00 -12.21 9.19
C ALA A 87 -12.48 -12.41 9.54
N SER A 88 -13.35 -11.47 9.17
CA SER A 88 -14.79 -11.55 9.45
C SER A 88 -15.45 -12.73 8.75
N CYS A 89 -15.14 -12.99 7.49
CA CYS A 89 -15.61 -14.14 6.74
C CYS A 89 -15.16 -15.47 7.38
N SER A 90 -13.88 -15.54 7.80
CA SER A 90 -13.33 -16.71 8.46
C SER A 90 -14.03 -17.00 9.78
N VAL A 91 -14.23 -15.98 10.63
CA VAL A 91 -14.92 -16.12 11.91
C VAL A 91 -16.38 -16.52 11.71
N LEU A 92 -17.11 -15.88 10.79
CA LEU A 92 -18.50 -16.22 10.48
C LEU A 92 -18.66 -17.66 10.00
N ALA A 93 -17.75 -18.15 9.16
CA ALA A 93 -17.77 -19.53 8.66
C ALA A 93 -17.61 -20.57 9.78
N ILE A 94 -16.74 -20.29 10.77
CA ILE A 94 -16.53 -21.18 11.92
C ILE A 94 -17.75 -21.18 12.85
N VAL A 95 -18.34 -20.02 13.08
CA VAL A 95 -19.48 -19.86 14.01
C VAL A 95 -20.74 -20.56 13.48
N TYR A 96 -21.02 -20.47 12.18
CA TYR A 96 -22.27 -21.03 11.62
C TYR A 96 -22.25 -22.57 11.57
N ASN A 97 -21.13 -23.18 11.18
CA ASN A 97 -20.99 -24.63 11.11
C ASN A 97 -19.52 -25.01 11.20
N TRP A 98 -19.07 -25.45 12.37
CA TRP A 98 -17.68 -25.88 12.62
C TRP A 98 -17.18 -26.91 11.59
N ARG A 99 -18.03 -27.83 11.13
CA ARG A 99 -17.66 -28.85 10.13
C ARG A 99 -17.47 -28.28 8.72
N LEU A 100 -18.27 -27.30 8.31
CA LEU A 100 -18.14 -26.64 7.00
C LEU A 100 -16.99 -25.62 7.02
N GLY A 101 -16.84 -24.88 8.12
CA GLY A 101 -15.75 -23.93 8.32
C GLY A 101 -14.36 -24.59 8.22
N LEU A 102 -14.17 -25.76 8.85
CA LEU A 102 -12.94 -26.53 8.74
C LEU A 102 -12.62 -26.98 7.32
N VAL A 103 -13.63 -27.40 6.54
CA VAL A 103 -13.42 -27.81 5.14
C VAL A 103 -13.05 -26.63 4.26
N ILE A 104 -13.67 -25.47 4.47
CA ILE A 104 -13.36 -24.24 3.71
C ILE A 104 -11.99 -23.69 4.09
N ILE A 105 -11.60 -23.77 5.36
CA ILE A 105 -10.29 -23.31 5.83
C ILE A 105 -9.18 -24.29 5.41
N CYS A 106 -9.38 -25.60 5.51
CA CYS A 106 -8.35 -26.55 5.07
C CYS A 106 -8.32 -26.71 3.54
N GLY A 107 -9.44 -26.58 2.84
CA GLY A 107 -9.54 -26.80 1.39
C GLY A 107 -9.51 -25.52 0.54
N GLY A 108 -10.05 -24.40 1.04
CA GLY A 108 -10.22 -23.15 0.29
C GLY A 108 -9.12 -22.12 0.54
N LEU A 109 -8.60 -22.00 1.77
CA LEU A 109 -7.51 -21.06 2.07
C LEU A 109 -6.20 -21.36 1.33
N PRO A 110 -5.73 -22.62 1.17
CA PRO A 110 -4.48 -22.88 0.47
C PRO A 110 -4.52 -22.50 -1.02
N PRO A 111 -5.55 -22.85 -1.80
CA PRO A 111 -5.70 -22.36 -3.18
C PRO A 111 -5.88 -20.84 -3.26
N LEU A 112 -6.61 -20.23 -2.31
CA LEU A 112 -6.83 -18.79 -2.29
C LEU A 112 -5.52 -18.02 -2.02
N VAL A 113 -4.73 -18.47 -1.05
CA VAL A 113 -3.42 -17.91 -0.74
C VAL A 113 -2.43 -18.17 -1.88
N ALA A 114 -2.45 -19.36 -2.49
CA ALA A 114 -1.63 -19.68 -3.65
C ALA A 114 -1.97 -18.78 -4.85
N ALA A 115 -3.27 -18.57 -5.13
CA ALA A 115 -3.72 -17.67 -6.19
C ALA A 115 -3.37 -16.21 -5.89
N GLY A 116 -3.50 -15.77 -4.64
CA GLY A 116 -3.07 -14.44 -4.20
C GLY A 116 -1.57 -14.23 -4.38
N TYR A 117 -0.75 -15.22 -3.99
CA TYR A 117 0.69 -15.19 -4.17
C TYR A 117 1.10 -15.21 -5.65
N LEU A 118 0.45 -16.03 -6.47
CA LEU A 118 0.65 -16.06 -7.92
C LEU A 118 0.31 -14.72 -8.56
N LYS A 119 -0.81 -14.09 -8.17
CA LYS A 119 -1.22 -12.78 -8.67
C LYS A 119 -0.19 -11.71 -8.32
N ILE A 120 0.26 -11.64 -7.07
CA ILE A 120 1.31 -10.70 -6.63
C ILE A 120 2.61 -10.93 -7.40
N ARG A 121 3.00 -12.20 -7.64
CA ARG A 121 4.18 -12.54 -8.42
C ARG A 121 4.05 -12.14 -9.89
N LEU A 122 2.87 -12.29 -10.47
CA LEU A 122 2.56 -11.88 -11.85
C LEU A 122 2.62 -10.37 -12.00
N ASP A 123 1.94 -9.62 -11.13
CA ASP A 123 1.94 -8.16 -11.14
C ASP A 123 3.38 -7.61 -10.99
N ALA A 124 4.16 -8.15 -10.04
CA ALA A 124 5.56 -7.77 -9.85
C ALA A 124 6.47 -8.12 -11.05
N LYS A 125 6.12 -9.16 -11.82
CA LYS A 125 6.85 -9.52 -13.04
C LYS A 125 6.48 -8.60 -14.20
N LEU A 126 5.20 -8.23 -14.30
CA LEU A 126 4.66 -7.33 -15.31
C LEU A 126 5.23 -5.91 -15.18
N ASP A 127 5.37 -5.40 -13.95
CA ASP A 127 6.00 -4.11 -13.66
C ASP A 127 7.46 -4.08 -14.12
N ARG A 128 8.21 -5.18 -13.92
CA ARG A 128 9.61 -5.30 -14.37
C ARG A 128 9.72 -5.34 -15.88
N GLU A 129 8.83 -6.05 -16.56
CA GLU A 129 8.78 -6.12 -18.03
C GLU A 129 8.38 -4.77 -18.64
N THR A 130 7.43 -4.07 -18.00
CA THR A 130 6.99 -2.73 -18.44
C THR A 130 8.12 -1.71 -18.26
N ALA A 131 8.86 -1.75 -17.14
CA ALA A 131 10.03 -0.89 -16.91
C ALA A 131 11.15 -1.12 -17.94
N SER A 132 11.42 -2.38 -18.29
CA SER A 132 12.46 -2.73 -19.27
C SER A 132 12.05 -2.45 -20.72
N CYS A 133 10.76 -2.59 -21.05
CA CYS A 133 10.21 -2.14 -22.34
C CYS A 133 10.26 -0.61 -22.48
N PHE A 134 9.91 0.14 -21.42
CA PHE A 134 10.01 1.60 -21.40
C PHE A 134 11.45 2.10 -21.58
N HIS A 135 12.43 1.45 -20.94
CA HIS A 135 13.85 1.75 -21.14
C HIS A 135 14.30 1.50 -22.59
N ARG A 136 13.76 0.46 -23.23
CA ARG A 136 14.07 0.11 -24.62
C ARG A 136 13.43 1.08 -25.63
N LEU A 137 12.28 1.66 -25.31
CA LEU A 137 11.61 2.68 -26.12
C LEU A 137 12.17 4.09 -25.92
N ARG A 138 12.74 4.40 -24.75
CA ARG A 138 13.33 5.71 -24.42
C ARG A 138 14.80 5.83 -24.85
N GLY A 139 15.43 4.73 -25.28
CA GLY A 139 16.77 4.71 -25.87
C GLY A 139 16.73 5.00 -27.37
N TYR A 140 16.47 6.27 -27.71
CA TYR A 140 17.20 6.98 -28.77
C TYR A 140 18.28 7.83 -28.10
#